data_AF-A0A4Y2C4S2-F1
#
_entry.id   AF-A0A4Y2C4S2-F1
#
_cell.length_a   1.000
_cell.length_b   1.000
_cell.length_c   1.000
_cell.angle_alpha   90.00
_cell.angle_beta   90.00
_cell.angle_gamma   90.00
#
_symmetry.space_group_name_H-M   'P 1'
#
loop_
_entity.id
_entity.type
_entity.pdbx_description
1 polymer ?
#
loop_
_entity_poly.entity_id
_entity_poly.type
_entity_poly.pdbx_seq_one_letter_code
_entity_poly.pdbx_strand_id
1 'polypeptide(L)'
;MGNSLLLLSYLNYTRSFLLRSTIEVWQTSWNNGDIGKKIYNIMPSVSLRPTNRIREDVIFFSEHGPFPEYLKRFHLFDCDQCNLGGDSTALHYVTECALQVPWNMRTTVPKSEQENGSKESPIISCPGEKFIG
;
A
#
# COMPACT_ATOMS: atom_id res chain seq x y z
N MET A 1 -43.20 18.17 -16.88
CA MET A 1 -41.77 17.77 -16.87
C MET A 1 -40.99 18.25 -15.63
N GLY A 2 -41.57 19.01 -14.68
CA GLY A 2 -40.83 19.60 -13.54
C GLY A 2 -40.59 18.71 -12.29
N ASN A 3 -41.36 17.64 -12.09
CA ASN A 3 -41.30 16.84 -10.84
C ASN A 3 -40.10 15.89 -10.76
N SER A 4 -39.56 15.44 -11.90
CA SER A 4 -38.44 14.49 -11.92
C SER A 4 -37.12 15.13 -11.44
N LEU A 5 -36.89 16.39 -11.81
CA LEU A 5 -35.68 17.13 -11.39
C LEU A 5 -35.69 17.45 -9.89
N LEU A 6 -36.86 17.74 -9.31
CA LEU A 6 -37.01 17.98 -7.88
C LEU A 6 -36.83 16.70 -7.06
N LEU A 7 -37.31 15.56 -7.58
CA LEU A 7 -37.09 14.27 -6.92
C LEU A 7 -35.60 13.89 -6.93
N LEU A 8 -34.92 14.09 -8.07
CA LEU A 8 -33.48 13.81 -8.19
C LEU A 8 -32.64 14.74 -7.31
N SER A 9 -32.97 16.03 -7.21
CA SER A 9 -32.25 16.95 -6.33
C SER A 9 -32.45 16.59 -4.86
N TYR A 10 -33.67 16.20 -4.47
CA TYR A 10 -33.97 15.73 -3.12
C TYR A 10 -33.22 14.44 -2.78
N LEU A 11 -33.19 13.45 -3.68
CA LEU A 11 -32.46 12.20 -3.48
C LEU A 11 -30.94 12.41 -3.40
N ASN A 12 -30.39 13.31 -4.21
CA ASN A 12 -28.96 13.64 -4.14
C ASN A 12 -28.62 14.39 -2.85
N TYR A 13 -29.50 15.28 -2.39
CA TYR A 13 -29.35 15.98 -1.13
C TYR A 13 -29.37 15.01 0.06
N THR A 14 -30.35 14.11 0.13
CA THR A 14 -30.46 13.12 1.21
C THR A 14 -29.27 12.17 1.20
N ARG A 15 -28.86 11.68 0.03
CA ARG A 15 -27.64 10.85 -0.10
C ARG A 15 -26.40 11.60 0.40
N SER A 16 -26.20 12.85 -0.01
CA SER A 16 -25.01 13.63 0.37
C SER A 16 -25.00 13.93 1.87
N PHE A 17 -26.16 14.26 2.44
CA PHE A 17 -26.34 14.48 3.86
C PHE A 17 -26.02 13.23 4.68
N LEU A 18 -26.60 12.09 4.31
CA LEU A 18 -26.36 10.82 4.99
C LEU A 18 -24.88 10.43 4.93
N LEU A 19 -24.26 10.50 3.75
CA LEU A 19 -22.84 10.18 3.59
C LEU A 19 -21.96 11.08 4.46
N ARG A 20 -22.26 12.39 4.52
CA ARG A 20 -21.51 13.33 5.36
C ARG A 20 -21.64 12.98 6.84
N SER A 21 -22.86 12.78 7.33
CA SER A 21 -23.11 12.45 8.74
C SER A 21 -22.50 11.10 9.13
N THR A 22 -22.55 10.09 8.26
CA THR A 22 -21.92 8.79 8.55
C THR A 22 -20.40 8.91 8.64
N ILE A 23 -19.76 9.68 7.75
CA ILE A 23 -18.31 9.92 7.79
C ILE A 23 -17.91 10.68 9.06
N GLU A 24 -18.68 11.69 9.47
CA GLU A 24 -18.42 12.44 10.71
C GLU A 24 -18.47 11.55 11.96
N VAL A 25 -19.49 10.68 12.05
CA VAL A 25 -19.60 9.70 13.14
C VAL A 25 -18.42 8.72 13.12
N TRP A 26 -18.08 8.20 11.93
CA TRP A 26 -17.01 7.23 11.81
C TRP A 26 -15.65 7.84 12.15
N GLN A 27 -15.37 9.05 11.67
CA GLN A 27 -14.15 9.79 11.99
C GLN A 27 -14.03 10.06 13.50
N THR A 28 -15.13 10.41 14.17
CA THR A 28 -15.14 10.62 15.61
C THR A 28 -14.77 9.35 16.37
N SER A 29 -15.33 8.20 15.96
CA SER A 29 -14.95 6.90 16.51
C SER A 29 -13.48 6.56 16.22
N TRP A 30 -12.96 6.92 15.04
CA TRP A 30 -11.57 6.67 14.66
C TRP A 30 -10.58 7.48 15.50
N ASN A 31 -10.91 8.74 15.78
CA ASN A 31 -10.09 9.63 16.62
C ASN A 31 -10.00 9.14 18.07
N ASN A 32 -11.14 8.67 18.60
CA ASN A 32 -11.29 8.30 20.01
C ASN A 32 -10.99 6.82 20.29
N GLY A 33 -10.81 5.99 19.25
CA GLY A 33 -10.50 4.58 19.41
C GLY A 33 -9.07 4.32 19.89
N ASP A 34 -8.94 3.41 20.86
CA ASP A 34 -7.63 2.95 21.37
C ASP A 34 -7.07 1.78 20.55
N ILE A 35 -7.94 0.97 19.95
CA ILE A 35 -7.57 -0.14 19.06
C ILE A 35 -7.20 0.41 17.69
N GLY A 36 -6.08 -0.06 17.12
CA GLY A 36 -5.65 0.36 15.79
C GLY A 36 -4.91 1.70 15.74
N LYS A 37 -4.42 2.23 16.87
CA LYS A 37 -3.63 3.49 16.89
C LYS A 37 -2.43 3.51 15.95
N LYS A 38 -1.79 2.35 15.71
CA LYS A 38 -0.74 2.22 14.69
C LYS A 38 -1.25 2.57 13.29
N ILE A 39 -2.46 2.11 12.94
CA ILE A 39 -3.12 2.41 11.66
C ILE A 39 -3.56 3.88 11.63
N TYR A 40 -4.12 4.40 12.72
CA TYR A 40 -4.51 5.82 12.84
C TYR A 40 -3.34 6.77 12.54
N ASN A 41 -2.12 6.44 12.98
CA ASN A 41 -0.94 7.26 12.71
C ASN A 41 -0.57 7.32 11.21
N ILE A 42 -0.95 6.30 10.43
CA ILE A 42 -0.70 6.21 8.99
C ILE A 42 -1.87 6.83 8.20
N MET A 43 -3.10 6.53 8.62
CA MET A 43 -4.34 6.97 8.03
C MET A 43 -5.24 7.61 9.09
N PRO A 44 -5.01 8.89 9.42
CA PRO A 44 -5.78 9.58 10.46
C PRO A 44 -7.18 9.99 9.98
N SER A 45 -7.39 10.09 8.67
CA SER A 45 -8.66 10.53 8.09
C SER A 45 -9.41 9.41 7.40
N VAL A 46 -10.68 9.30 7.74
CA VAL A 46 -11.68 8.48 7.09
C VAL A 46 -12.19 9.18 5.83
N SER A 47 -12.22 8.47 4.71
CA SER A 47 -12.57 9.03 3.41
C SER A 47 -13.29 8.00 2.54
N LEU A 48 -14.34 8.42 1.83
CA LEU A 48 -14.96 7.63 0.74
C LEU A 48 -14.22 7.80 -0.59
N ARG A 49 -13.33 8.79 -0.68
CA ARG A 49 -12.49 8.96 -1.85
C ARG A 49 -11.35 7.96 -1.75
N PRO A 50 -11.11 7.19 -2.82
CA PRO A 50 -9.85 6.49 -3.02
C PRO A 50 -8.67 7.43 -2.73
N THR A 51 -7.96 7.23 -1.62
CA THR A 51 -6.70 7.95 -1.40
C THR A 51 -5.70 7.43 -2.44
N ASN A 52 -4.82 8.28 -2.98
CA ASN A 52 -3.72 7.84 -3.85
C ASN A 52 -2.81 6.77 -3.21
N ARG A 53 -3.01 6.49 -1.91
CA ARG A 53 -2.32 5.50 -1.08
C ARG A 53 -2.99 4.12 -1.00
N ILE A 54 -4.08 3.86 -1.74
CA ILE A 54 -4.77 2.55 -1.71
C ILE A 54 -3.79 1.38 -1.90
N ARG A 55 -2.76 1.57 -2.71
CA ARG A 55 -1.80 0.51 -2.98
C ARG A 55 -0.95 0.20 -1.74
N GLU A 56 -0.40 1.22 -1.12
CA GLU A 56 0.38 1.14 0.10
C GLU A 56 -0.47 0.59 1.24
N ASP A 57 -1.72 1.04 1.33
CA ASP A 57 -2.71 0.56 2.28
C ASP A 57 -2.98 -0.95 2.06
N VAL A 58 -3.19 -1.39 0.82
CA VAL A 58 -3.38 -2.81 0.50
C VAL A 58 -2.14 -3.62 0.87
N ILE A 59 -0.94 -3.16 0.55
CA ILE A 59 0.30 -3.86 0.91
C ILE A 59 0.46 -3.97 2.43
N PHE A 60 0.14 -2.89 3.16
CA PHE A 60 0.19 -2.86 4.61
C PHE A 60 -0.84 -3.78 5.25
N PHE A 61 -2.10 -3.71 4.84
CA PHE A 61 -3.19 -4.49 5.43
C PHE A 61 -3.17 -5.96 5.06
N SER A 62 -2.73 -6.30 3.85
CA SER A 62 -2.60 -7.69 3.43
C SER A 62 -1.29 -8.33 3.89
N GLU A 63 -0.32 -7.52 4.34
CA GLU A 63 1.07 -7.94 4.50
C GLU A 63 1.59 -8.66 3.25
N HIS A 64 1.10 -8.26 2.07
CA HIS A 64 1.50 -8.82 0.79
C HIS A 64 2.10 -7.73 -0.06
N GLY A 65 3.33 -7.93 -0.51
CA GLY A 65 3.99 -6.93 -1.35
C GLY A 65 5.48 -7.18 -1.55
N PRO A 66 6.15 -6.33 -2.32
CA PRO A 66 7.56 -6.45 -2.64
C PRO A 66 8.48 -6.00 -1.48
N PHE A 67 8.27 -6.54 -0.28
CA PHE A 67 9.16 -6.32 0.87
C PHE A 67 9.84 -7.64 1.30
N PRO A 68 11.07 -7.58 1.86
CA PRO A 68 11.91 -8.77 2.00
C PRO A 68 11.28 -9.86 2.88
N GLU A 69 10.56 -9.49 3.94
CA GLU A 69 9.92 -10.46 4.84
C GLU A 69 8.83 -11.29 4.14
N TYR A 70 8.00 -10.67 3.30
CA TYR A 70 6.99 -11.37 2.51
C TYR A 70 7.63 -12.29 1.46
N LEU A 71 8.63 -11.80 0.73
CA LEU A 71 9.28 -12.59 -0.32
C LEU A 71 10.08 -13.77 0.23
N LYS A 72 10.70 -13.61 1.40
CA LYS A 72 11.42 -14.67 2.11
C LYS A 72 10.49 -15.81 2.53
N ARG A 73 9.26 -15.51 2.95
CA ARG A 73 8.23 -16.52 3.27
C ARG A 73 7.93 -17.45 2.09
N PHE A 74 8.04 -16.96 0.86
CA PHE A 74 7.83 -17.74 -0.36
C PHE A 74 9.13 -18.22 -1.02
N HIS A 75 10.28 -18.07 -0.33
CA HIS A 75 11.59 -18.42 -0.86
C HIS A 75 11.91 -17.74 -2.19
N LEU A 76 11.36 -16.53 -2.41
CA LEU A 76 11.58 -15.74 -3.63
C LEU A 76 12.79 -14.80 -3.51
N PHE A 77 13.26 -14.55 -2.28
CA PHE A 77 14.34 -13.63 -1.96
C PHE A 77 14.97 -13.99 -0.62
N ASP A 78 16.30 -13.90 -0.48
CA ASP A 78 17.02 -14.39 0.72
C ASP A 78 17.60 -13.28 1.62
N CYS A 79 17.39 -12.00 1.27
CA CYS A 79 17.78 -10.89 2.14
C CYS A 79 16.72 -10.64 3.22
N ASP A 80 17.18 -10.23 4.39
CA ASP A 80 16.35 -9.89 5.55
C ASP A 80 16.20 -8.38 5.80
N GLN A 81 16.74 -7.52 4.92
CA GLN A 81 16.76 -6.05 5.10
C GLN A 81 16.26 -5.28 3.86
N CYS A 82 15.61 -4.12 4.04
CA CYS A 82 15.32 -3.18 2.91
C CYS A 82 16.64 -2.52 2.47
N ASN A 83 16.73 -2.13 1.20
CA ASN A 83 17.91 -1.45 0.62
C ASN A 83 18.29 -0.15 1.34
N LEU A 84 17.35 0.44 2.09
CA LEU A 84 17.56 1.64 2.90
C LEU A 84 18.11 1.33 4.31
N GLY A 85 18.43 0.06 4.60
CA GLY A 85 19.01 -0.38 5.87
C GLY A 85 18.01 -0.48 7.03
N GLY A 86 16.71 -0.42 6.75
CA GLY A 86 15.65 -0.59 7.75
C GLY A 86 15.02 -1.99 7.75
N ASP A 87 14.09 -2.18 8.69
CA ASP A 87 13.41 -3.44 8.92
C ASP A 87 12.66 -3.92 7.67
N SER A 88 12.65 -5.22 7.42
CA SER A 88 12.04 -5.79 6.21
C SER A 88 10.51 -5.88 6.23
N THR A 89 9.85 -5.15 7.12
CA THR A 89 8.40 -5.24 7.38
C THR A 89 7.57 -4.45 6.37
N ALA A 90 6.29 -4.81 6.26
CA ALA A 90 5.30 -4.08 5.45
C ALA A 90 5.21 -2.59 5.84
N LEU A 91 5.32 -2.28 7.14
CA LEU A 91 5.26 -0.91 7.65
C LEU A 91 6.41 -0.07 7.10
N HIS A 92 7.65 -0.52 7.33
CA HIS A 92 8.85 0.18 6.87
C HIS A 92 8.84 0.33 5.34
N TYR A 93 8.40 -0.72 4.63
CA TYR A 93 8.28 -0.67 3.19
C TYR A 93 7.31 0.43 2.74
N VAL A 94 6.13 0.54 3.35
CA VAL A 94 5.11 1.51 2.97
C VAL A 94 5.48 2.95 3.37
N THR A 95 6.15 3.15 4.51
CA THR A 95 6.43 4.49 5.03
C THR A 95 7.74 5.08 4.53
N GLU A 96 8.76 4.25 4.32
CA GLU A 96 10.14 4.70 4.07
C GLU A 96 10.66 4.24 2.71
N CYS A 97 10.45 2.96 2.35
CA CYS A 97 11.02 2.34 1.16
C CYS A 97 10.18 2.69 -0.12
N ALA A 98 8.85 2.72 -0.04
CA ALA A 98 7.91 2.92 -1.17
C ALA A 98 7.92 4.33 -1.79
N LEU A 99 8.36 5.35 -1.03
CA LEU A 99 8.50 6.72 -1.55
C LEU A 99 9.71 6.86 -2.50
N GLN A 100 10.69 5.95 -2.40
CA GLN A 100 11.96 6.04 -3.13
C GLN A 100 12.10 4.99 -4.24
N VAL A 101 11.37 3.86 -4.15
CA VAL A 101 11.48 2.76 -5.12
C VAL A 101 10.39 2.87 -6.21
N PRO A 102 10.76 2.97 -7.50
CA PRO A 102 9.79 2.95 -8.58
C PRO A 102 9.15 1.57 -8.71
N TRP A 103 7.83 1.60 -8.88
CA TRP A 103 6.99 0.43 -8.85
C TRP A 103 6.96 -0.31 -10.20
N ASN A 104 7.99 -1.11 -10.47
CA ASN A 104 8.04 -1.94 -11.67
C ASN A 104 8.33 -3.40 -11.31
N MET A 105 7.36 -4.03 -10.63
CA MET A 105 7.26 -5.49 -10.54
C MET A 105 7.03 -6.04 -11.95
N ARG A 106 8.09 -6.16 -12.74
CA ARG A 106 8.08 -7.15 -13.82
C ARG A 106 8.23 -8.49 -13.13
N THR A 107 7.11 -9.20 -13.17
CA THR A 107 6.95 -10.63 -13.00
C THR A 107 8.26 -11.38 -13.20
N THR A 108 8.66 -12.16 -12.19
CA THR A 108 9.68 -13.18 -12.35
C THR A 108 9.29 -14.05 -13.54
N VAL A 109 10.11 -14.04 -14.58
CA VAL A 109 9.99 -15.03 -15.67
C VAL A 109 10.36 -16.37 -15.05
N PRO A 110 9.48 -17.38 -15.03
CA PRO A 110 9.88 -18.69 -14.55
C PRO A 110 10.76 -19.37 -15.59
N LYS A 111 11.94 -19.77 -15.12
CA LYS A 111 12.82 -20.87 -15.56
C LYS A 111 13.44 -20.82 -16.96
N SER A 112 14.73 -21.16 -16.95
CA SER A 112 15.64 -21.49 -18.07
C SER A 112 15.87 -20.36 -19.07
N GLU A 113 17.14 -20.06 -19.30
CA GLU A 113 17.65 -19.11 -20.31
C GLU A 113 17.51 -17.63 -19.95
N GLN A 114 18.57 -17.08 -19.35
CA GLN A 114 19.20 -15.88 -19.91
C GLN A 114 20.64 -15.74 -19.43
N GLU A 115 21.50 -16.40 -20.20
CA GLU A 115 22.92 -16.10 -20.31
C GLU A 115 23.08 -14.65 -20.83
N ASN A 116 23.97 -13.89 -20.19
CA ASN A 116 24.54 -12.62 -20.64
C ASN A 116 23.58 -11.44 -20.92
N GLY A 117 23.40 -10.59 -19.90
CA GLY A 117 22.92 -9.23 -20.09
C GLY A 117 22.50 -8.59 -18.77
N SER A 118 23.35 -7.71 -18.23
CA SER A 118 23.11 -6.92 -17.02
C SER A 118 21.75 -6.23 -17.05
N LYS A 119 20.79 -6.78 -16.33
CA LYS A 119 19.54 -6.10 -15.98
C LYS A 119 19.45 -6.12 -14.46
N GLU A 120 20.04 -5.10 -13.84
CA GLU A 120 19.80 -4.81 -12.43
C GLU A 120 18.30 -4.70 -12.22
N SER A 121 17.76 -5.60 -11.40
CA SER A 121 16.38 -5.53 -10.94
C SER A 121 16.33 -4.48 -9.82
N PRO A 122 15.59 -3.36 -9.96
CA PRO A 122 15.77 -2.22 -9.05
C PRO A 122 15.02 -2.37 -7.72
N ILE A 123 14.51 -3.56 -7.39
CA ILE A 123 13.46 -3.65 -6.37
C ILE A 123 13.99 -4.10 -5.01
N ILE A 124 14.98 -4.98 -4.92
CA ILE A 124 15.66 -5.29 -3.66
C ILE A 124 17.07 -5.77 -3.98
N SER A 125 18.09 -5.02 -3.58
CA SER A 125 19.50 -5.34 -3.78
C SER A 125 20.17 -5.35 -2.42
N CYS A 126 20.66 -6.51 -1.98
CA CYS A 126 21.38 -6.61 -0.72
C CYS A 126 22.64 -5.72 -0.77
N PRO A 127 22.88 -4.85 0.24
CA PRO A 127 24.15 -4.16 0.34
C PRO A 127 25.25 -5.19 0.67
N GLY A 128 26.13 -5.48 -0.28
CA GLY A 128 27.37 -6.24 -0.01
C GLY A 128 27.59 -7.57 -0.74
N GLU A 129 26.75 -7.97 -1.70
CA GLU A 129 27.09 -9.13 -2.55
C GLU A 129 28.20 -8.77 -3.55
N LYS A 130 29.44 -9.17 -3.25
CA LYS A 130 30.44 -9.44 -4.29
C LYS A 130 30.04 -10.76 -4.93
N PHE A 131 29.69 -10.74 -6.22
CA PHE A 131 29.60 -11.94 -7.03
C PHE A 131 30.92 -12.71 -6.92
N ILE A 132 30.91 -13.85 -6.23
CA ILE A 132 31.98 -14.83 -6.30
C ILE A 132 31.68 -15.66 -7.56
N GLY A 133 32.67 -15.72 -8.45
CA GLY A 133 32.56 -16.14 -9.85
C GLY A 133 32.10 -17.57 -10.09
#